data_AF-A0A7S2NYX4-F1
#
_entry.id   AF-A0A7S2NYX4-F1
#
_cell.length_a   1.000
_cell.length_b   1.000
_cell.length_c   1.000
_cell.angle_alpha   90.00
_cell.angle_beta   90.00
_cell.angle_gamma   90.00
#
_symmetry.space_group_name_H-M   'P 1'
#
loop_
_entity.id
_entity.type
_entity.pdbx_description
1 polymer ?
#
loop_
_entity_poly.entity_id
_entity_poly.type
_entity_poly.pdbx_seq_one_letter_code
_entity_poly.pdbx_strand_id
1 'polypeptide(L)'
;PPPPPATREVAVKRLPGRMGTIGRSERRAIAEETLEVLKTGTYRVQIHPGTRESLVDIADALRAAADATVLIDATEDLQNCDGHEAVALPAEGVAAIVEVTCETSLQAGKRLSGEGGNEGDVCILNFASAKNPGGGFQGGAQAQEESLARSSGLYTCLVAHMHDFYAVHRRNPGGGFYSDAMLYSPRVPFFRDDDGQFCEPWSASVITSPAPNAGVAGRACTR
;
A
#
# COMPACT_ATOMS: atom_id res chain seq x y z
N PRO A 1 43.88 -4.56 16.87
CA PRO A 1 42.90 -4.22 15.81
C PRO A 1 41.75 -5.23 15.82
N PRO A 2 40.48 -4.79 15.90
CA PRO A 2 39.35 -5.69 15.76
C PRO A 2 39.29 -6.26 14.33
N PRO A 3 38.72 -7.47 14.14
CA PRO A 3 38.60 -8.07 12.83
C PRO A 3 37.67 -7.22 11.92
N PRO A 4 37.89 -7.22 10.60
CA PRO A 4 37.02 -6.52 9.67
C PRO A 4 35.59 -7.11 9.71
N PRO A 5 34.54 -6.29 9.52
CA PRO A 5 33.17 -6.76 9.49
C PRO A 5 32.97 -7.74 8.32
N ALA A 6 32.31 -8.86 8.61
CA ALA A 6 31.97 -9.87 7.61
C ALA A 6 31.10 -9.25 6.51
N THR A 7 31.56 -9.35 5.26
CA THR A 7 30.75 -9.12 4.07
C THR A 7 29.60 -10.11 4.07
N ARG A 8 28.37 -9.63 4.30
CA ARG A 8 27.16 -10.45 4.25
C ARG A 8 26.73 -10.63 2.79
N GLU A 9 26.69 -11.89 2.34
CA GLU A 9 26.15 -12.24 1.03
C GLU A 9 24.64 -11.97 0.98
N VAL A 10 24.21 -11.17 0.01
CA VAL A 10 22.80 -10.94 -0.30
C VAL A 10 22.30 -12.12 -1.13
N ALA A 11 21.45 -12.96 -0.54
CA ALA A 11 20.84 -14.07 -1.27
C ALA A 11 19.75 -13.54 -2.23
N VAL A 12 20.05 -13.51 -3.52
CA VAL A 12 19.08 -13.13 -4.57
C VAL A 12 18.29 -14.38 -4.99
N LYS A 13 17.08 -14.54 -4.45
CA LYS A 13 16.17 -15.62 -4.87
C LYS A 13 15.27 -15.12 -6.00
N ARG A 14 15.53 -15.54 -7.25
CA ARG A 14 14.65 -15.27 -8.39
C ARG A 14 13.48 -16.26 -8.40
N LEU A 15 12.27 -15.78 -8.14
CA LEU A 15 11.03 -16.51 -8.42
C LEU A 15 10.48 -16.09 -9.81
N PRO A 16 9.94 -17.02 -10.60
CA PRO A 16 9.45 -16.73 -11.95
C PRO A 16 8.07 -16.05 -11.90
N GLY A 17 8.01 -14.75 -12.16
CA GLY A 17 6.75 -14.02 -12.38
C GLY A 17 6.35 -14.04 -13.86
N ARG A 18 5.26 -14.74 -14.21
CA ARG A 18 4.58 -14.60 -15.50
C ARG A 18 3.53 -13.51 -15.34
N MET A 19 3.79 -12.32 -15.88
CA MET A 19 2.87 -11.18 -15.79
C MET A 19 1.99 -11.14 -17.05
N GLY A 20 0.80 -11.72 -16.99
CA GLY A 20 -0.23 -11.49 -18.00
C GLY A 20 -0.82 -10.11 -17.77
N THR A 21 -0.53 -9.14 -18.62
CA THR A 21 -1.04 -7.77 -18.41
C THR A 21 -2.52 -7.70 -18.80
N ILE A 22 -3.40 -7.70 -17.81
CA ILE A 22 -4.85 -7.42 -17.97
C ILE A 22 -5.09 -6.11 -18.72
N GLY A 23 -6.15 -6.05 -19.52
CA GLY A 23 -6.45 -4.89 -20.39
C GLY A 23 -6.91 -3.64 -19.61
N ARG A 24 -6.86 -2.45 -20.22
CA ARG A 24 -7.37 -1.21 -19.57
C ARG A 24 -8.86 -1.30 -19.22
N SER A 25 -9.67 -1.84 -20.12
CA SER A 25 -11.11 -2.05 -19.90
C SER A 25 -11.37 -3.02 -18.75
N GLU A 26 -10.60 -4.10 -18.68
CA GLU A 26 -10.66 -5.10 -17.62
C GLU A 26 -10.24 -4.51 -16.26
N ARG A 27 -9.15 -3.74 -16.21
CA ARG A 27 -8.76 -3.00 -14.99
C ARG A 27 -9.82 -2.04 -14.51
N ARG A 28 -10.55 -1.40 -15.42
CA ARG A 28 -11.68 -0.54 -15.08
C ARG A 28 -12.85 -1.36 -14.52
N ALA A 29 -13.18 -2.50 -15.12
CA ALA A 29 -14.21 -3.40 -14.60
C ALA A 29 -13.85 -3.90 -13.19
N ILE A 30 -12.59 -4.28 -12.96
CA ILE A 30 -12.09 -4.65 -11.61
C ILE A 30 -12.23 -3.47 -10.64
N ALA A 31 -11.91 -2.24 -11.07
CA ALA A 31 -12.08 -1.07 -10.21
C ALA A 31 -13.55 -0.81 -9.85
N GLU A 32 -14.47 -0.96 -10.82
CA GLU A 32 -15.92 -0.84 -10.60
C GLU A 32 -16.44 -1.91 -9.62
N GLU A 33 -16.01 -3.17 -9.80
CA GLU A 33 -16.36 -4.27 -8.89
C GLU A 33 -15.77 -4.05 -7.49
N THR A 34 -14.53 -3.57 -7.40
CA THR A 34 -13.91 -3.20 -6.12
C THR A 34 -14.69 -2.11 -5.41
N LEU A 35 -15.16 -1.07 -6.09
CA LEU A 35 -16.00 -0.04 -5.47
C LEU A 35 -17.31 -0.61 -4.90
N GLU A 36 -17.90 -1.62 -5.55
CA GLU A 36 -19.08 -2.31 -5.02
C GLU A 36 -18.74 -3.13 -3.77
N VAL A 37 -17.57 -3.78 -3.73
CA VAL A 37 -17.08 -4.45 -2.51
C VAL A 37 -16.87 -3.44 -1.38
N LEU A 38 -16.26 -2.28 -1.65
CA LEU A 38 -16.05 -1.24 -0.64
C LEU A 38 -17.37 -0.67 -0.10
N LYS A 39 -18.40 -0.62 -0.94
CA LYS A 39 -19.74 -0.13 -0.58
C LYS A 39 -20.54 -1.17 0.23
N THR A 40 -20.48 -2.44 -0.17
CA THR A 40 -21.26 -3.51 0.46
C THR A 40 -20.55 -4.13 1.66
N GLY A 41 -19.22 -4.00 1.71
CA GLY A 41 -18.37 -4.65 2.70
C GLY A 41 -18.22 -6.16 2.51
N THR A 42 -18.70 -6.72 1.39
CA THR A 42 -18.71 -8.17 1.19
C THR A 42 -18.30 -8.57 -0.23
N TYR A 43 -17.76 -9.77 -0.38
CA TYR A 43 -17.49 -10.37 -1.69
C TYR A 43 -17.59 -11.90 -1.62
N ARG A 44 -17.64 -12.55 -2.78
CA ARG A 44 -17.66 -14.02 -2.87
C ARG A 44 -16.35 -14.52 -3.43
N VAL A 45 -15.82 -15.58 -2.81
CA VAL A 45 -14.59 -16.23 -3.25
C VAL A 45 -14.67 -17.73 -3.09
N GLN A 46 -14.09 -18.45 -4.03
CA GLN A 46 -13.91 -19.89 -3.94
C GLN A 46 -12.53 -20.20 -3.37
N ILE A 47 -12.44 -20.33 -2.04
CA ILE A 47 -11.17 -20.53 -1.32
C ILE A 47 -10.47 -21.83 -1.76
N HIS A 48 -11.25 -22.89 -2.04
CA HIS A 48 -10.73 -24.18 -2.49
C HIS A 48 -11.25 -24.53 -3.88
N PRO A 49 -10.39 -24.90 -4.84
CA PRO A 49 -10.83 -25.32 -6.18
C PRO A 49 -11.91 -26.42 -6.13
N GLY A 50 -13.07 -26.15 -6.74
CA GLY A 50 -14.19 -27.10 -6.81
C GLY A 50 -15.18 -27.03 -5.64
N THR A 51 -14.99 -26.13 -4.67
CA THR A 51 -15.98 -25.91 -3.59
C THR A 51 -16.99 -24.84 -3.94
N ARG A 52 -18.06 -24.72 -3.15
CA ARG A 52 -18.99 -23.59 -3.24
C ARG A 52 -18.27 -22.29 -2.87
N GLU A 53 -18.67 -21.19 -3.51
CA GLU A 53 -18.25 -19.86 -3.10
C GLU A 53 -18.66 -19.56 -1.65
N SER A 54 -17.71 -19.01 -0.90
CA SER A 54 -17.92 -18.49 0.44
C SER A 54 -18.17 -16.98 0.37
N LEU A 55 -19.11 -16.49 1.16
CA LEU A 55 -19.29 -15.05 1.37
C LEU A 55 -18.28 -14.59 2.42
N VAL A 56 -17.47 -13.61 2.07
CA VAL A 56 -16.50 -12.97 2.97
C VAL A 56 -17.04 -11.58 3.34
N ASP A 57 -17.03 -11.27 4.63
CA ASP A 57 -17.40 -9.97 5.19
C ASP A 57 -16.13 -9.26 5.69
N ILE A 58 -15.90 -8.06 5.15
CA ILE A 58 -14.79 -7.17 5.51
C ILE A 58 -15.29 -5.80 5.97
N ALA A 59 -16.59 -5.62 6.22
CA ALA A 59 -17.19 -4.32 6.49
C ALA A 59 -16.62 -3.66 7.75
N ASP A 60 -16.48 -4.43 8.83
CA ASP A 60 -15.91 -3.94 10.09
C ASP A 60 -14.41 -3.64 9.96
N ALA A 61 -13.66 -4.48 9.23
CA ALA A 61 -12.23 -4.26 8.97
C ALA A 61 -12.01 -2.99 8.11
N LEU A 62 -12.83 -2.79 7.09
CA LEU A 62 -12.81 -1.59 6.24
C LEU A 62 -13.07 -0.32 7.07
N ARG A 63 -14.12 -0.34 7.89
CA ARG A 63 -14.48 0.79 8.76
C ARG A 63 -13.37 1.08 9.78
N ALA A 64 -12.86 0.05 10.44
CA ALA A 64 -11.78 0.19 11.42
C ALA A 64 -10.49 0.75 10.80
N ALA A 65 -10.12 0.30 9.59
CA ALA A 65 -8.95 0.82 8.88
C ALA A 65 -9.13 2.30 8.49
N ALA A 66 -10.32 2.66 7.99
CA ALA A 66 -10.63 4.04 7.63
C ALA A 66 -10.66 4.97 8.86
N ASP A 67 -11.35 4.58 9.92
CA ASP A 67 -11.48 5.35 11.17
C ASP A 67 -10.12 5.54 11.88
N ALA A 68 -9.22 4.57 11.75
CA ALA A 68 -7.88 4.62 12.32
C ALA A 68 -6.81 5.19 11.36
N THR A 69 -7.19 5.60 10.15
CA THR A 69 -6.26 6.27 9.23
C THR A 69 -5.96 7.67 9.77
N VAL A 70 -4.67 8.01 9.79
CA VAL A 70 -4.20 9.30 10.30
C VAL A 70 -3.38 10.04 9.24
N LEU A 71 -3.57 11.36 9.22
CA LEU A 71 -2.66 12.28 8.53
C LEU A 71 -1.46 12.54 9.44
N ILE A 72 -0.28 12.28 8.90
CA ILE A 72 0.99 12.74 9.45
C ILE A 72 1.29 14.04 8.71
N ASP A 73 1.20 15.17 9.41
CA ASP A 73 1.38 16.49 8.79
C ASP A 73 2.85 16.72 8.39
N ALA A 74 3.08 17.48 7.31
CA ALA A 74 4.43 17.80 6.84
C ALA A 74 5.27 18.61 7.86
N THR A 75 4.63 19.20 8.86
CA THR A 75 5.28 19.92 9.96
C THR A 75 5.59 19.04 11.18
N GLU A 76 5.10 17.80 11.20
CA GLU A 76 5.42 16.87 12.29
C GLU A 76 6.90 16.49 12.24
N ASP A 77 7.57 16.66 13.37
CA ASP A 77 8.93 16.16 13.54
C ASP A 77 8.87 14.67 13.84
N LEU A 78 8.97 13.85 12.79
CA LEU A 78 8.98 12.39 12.90
C LEU A 78 10.16 11.84 13.72
N GLN A 79 11.17 12.66 14.02
CA GLN A 79 12.30 12.28 14.87
C GLN A 79 12.05 12.59 16.35
N ASN A 80 11.17 13.56 16.65
CA ASN A 80 10.92 14.08 18.00
C ASN A 80 9.43 14.10 18.38
N CYS A 81 8.58 13.34 17.69
CA CYS A 81 7.16 13.28 17.97
C CYS A 81 6.90 12.66 19.36
N ASP A 82 6.34 13.48 20.26
CA ASP A 82 5.87 13.10 21.59
C ASP A 82 4.74 12.06 21.43
N GLY A 83 5.06 10.76 21.55
CA GLY A 83 4.07 9.69 21.40
C GLY A 83 4.62 8.36 20.90
N HIS A 84 5.83 8.32 20.35
CA HIS A 84 6.55 7.06 20.28
C HIS A 84 7.02 6.73 21.69
N GLU A 85 6.29 5.85 22.39
CA GLU A 85 7.01 4.94 23.31
C GLU A 85 8.17 4.41 22.47
N ALA A 86 9.41 4.66 22.92
CA ALA A 86 10.59 4.21 22.22
C ALA A 86 10.36 2.76 21.86
N VAL A 87 10.13 2.48 20.56
CA VAL A 87 9.95 1.12 20.09
C VAL A 87 11.21 0.45 20.54
N ALA A 88 11.09 -0.45 21.53
CA ALA A 88 12.24 -1.08 22.13
C ALA A 88 13.05 -1.64 20.96
N LEU A 89 14.23 -1.05 20.73
CA LEU A 89 15.07 -1.53 19.65
C LEU A 89 15.21 -3.03 19.88
N PRO A 90 15.02 -3.85 18.84
CA PRO A 90 15.10 -5.29 19.01
C PRO A 90 16.41 -5.60 19.75
N ALA A 91 16.34 -6.57 20.68
CA ALA A 91 17.49 -6.95 21.49
C ALA A 91 18.75 -7.08 20.63
N GLU A 92 19.90 -6.66 21.18
CA GLU A 92 21.19 -6.72 20.46
C GLU A 92 21.37 -8.07 19.75
N GLY A 93 21.56 -8.04 18.43
CA GLY A 93 21.80 -9.23 17.61
C GLY A 93 20.68 -9.62 16.64
N VAL A 94 19.49 -9.00 16.70
CA VAL A 94 18.46 -9.16 15.65
C VAL A 94 18.86 -8.30 14.46
N ALA A 95 19.36 -8.93 13.40
CA ALA A 95 19.69 -8.24 12.16
C ALA A 95 18.45 -8.09 11.27
N ALA A 96 18.26 -6.91 10.68
CA ALA A 96 17.32 -6.74 9.58
C ALA A 96 17.69 -7.66 8.41
N ILE A 97 16.71 -8.41 7.91
CA ILE A 97 16.83 -9.18 6.68
C ILE A 97 16.34 -8.30 5.54
N VAL A 98 17.17 -8.13 4.51
CA VAL A 98 16.84 -7.33 3.33
C VAL A 98 16.79 -8.24 2.12
N GLU A 99 15.62 -8.31 1.48
CA GLU A 99 15.39 -9.09 0.27
C GLU A 99 15.05 -8.15 -0.89
N VAL A 100 15.59 -8.44 -2.08
CA VAL A 100 15.21 -7.77 -3.32
C VAL A 100 14.62 -8.83 -4.26
N THR A 101 13.32 -8.72 -4.55
CA THR A 101 12.57 -9.70 -5.33
C THR A 101 11.93 -9.05 -6.56
N CYS A 102 11.43 -9.88 -7.48
CA CYS A 102 10.62 -9.42 -8.61
C CYS A 102 9.12 -9.51 -8.31
N GLU A 103 8.74 -9.48 -7.03
CA GLU A 103 7.35 -9.54 -6.61
C GLU A 103 6.67 -8.19 -6.76
N THR A 104 5.35 -8.20 -6.98
CA THR A 104 4.52 -7.02 -6.76
C THR A 104 4.42 -6.72 -5.26
N SER A 105 4.01 -5.50 -4.91
CA SER A 105 3.73 -5.17 -3.50
C SER A 105 2.63 -6.05 -2.90
N LEU A 106 1.68 -6.54 -3.71
CA LEU A 106 0.63 -7.47 -3.28
C LEU A 106 1.20 -8.86 -2.97
N GLN A 107 2.07 -9.39 -3.85
CA GLN A 107 2.74 -10.68 -3.65
C GLN A 107 3.61 -10.68 -2.40
N ALA A 108 4.49 -9.70 -2.27
CA ALA A 108 5.37 -9.59 -1.11
C ALA A 108 4.57 -9.36 0.18
N GLY A 109 3.56 -8.49 0.14
CA GLY A 109 2.68 -8.23 1.28
C GLY A 109 1.95 -9.48 1.76
N LYS A 110 1.34 -10.23 0.83
CA LYS A 110 0.62 -11.46 1.14
C LYS A 110 1.53 -12.55 1.67
N ARG A 111 2.72 -12.74 1.05
CA ARG A 111 3.72 -13.71 1.52
C ARG A 111 4.16 -13.40 2.94
N LEU A 112 4.56 -12.16 3.21
CA LEU A 112 5.04 -11.74 4.54
C LEU A 112 3.92 -11.77 5.59
N SER A 113 2.67 -11.52 5.19
CA SER A 113 1.51 -11.64 6.08
C SER A 113 1.22 -13.10 6.46
N GLY A 114 1.65 -14.08 5.65
CA GLY A 114 1.43 -15.52 5.89
C GLY A 114 2.61 -16.24 6.57
N GLU A 115 3.82 -15.69 6.54
CA GLU A 115 5.07 -16.31 7.05
C GLU A 115 5.25 -16.20 8.59
N GLY A 116 4.15 -16.06 9.35
CA GLY A 116 4.19 -16.08 10.82
C GLY A 116 4.33 -14.71 11.50
N GLY A 117 4.09 -13.62 10.77
CA GLY A 117 3.78 -12.32 11.39
C GLY A 117 2.39 -12.35 12.04
N ASN A 118 2.17 -11.59 13.10
CA ASN A 118 0.81 -11.35 13.57
C ASN A 118 0.06 -10.53 12.51
N GLU A 119 -1.27 -10.65 12.48
CA GLU A 119 -2.10 -9.79 11.62
C GLU A 119 -1.78 -8.31 11.89
N GLY A 120 -1.32 -7.59 10.85
CA GLY A 120 -1.00 -6.17 10.92
C GLY A 120 0.49 -5.80 11.06
N ASP A 121 1.40 -6.79 11.14
CA ASP A 121 2.85 -6.52 11.25
C ASP A 121 3.50 -6.09 9.93
N VAL A 122 2.85 -6.36 8.79
CA VAL A 122 3.35 -5.95 7.47
C VAL A 122 2.91 -4.52 7.17
N CYS A 123 3.87 -3.69 6.74
CA CYS A 123 3.60 -2.37 6.22
C CYS A 123 4.03 -2.25 4.75
N ILE A 124 3.14 -1.75 3.90
CA ILE A 124 3.37 -1.52 2.47
C ILE A 124 3.48 -0.02 2.22
N LEU A 125 4.53 0.41 1.51
CA LEU A 125 4.61 1.76 0.99
C LEU A 125 3.80 1.88 -0.31
N ASN A 126 2.80 2.77 -0.33
CA ASN A 126 2.06 3.16 -1.51
C ASN A 126 2.76 4.33 -2.21
N PHE A 127 3.12 4.16 -3.48
CA PHE A 127 3.76 5.16 -4.34
C PHE A 127 2.70 6.15 -4.84
N ALA A 128 2.29 7.02 -3.93
CA ALA A 128 1.01 7.71 -4.02
C ALA A 128 0.99 8.85 -5.04
N SER A 129 -0.19 9.06 -5.61
CA SER A 129 -0.56 10.32 -6.21
C SER A 129 -0.78 11.36 -5.11
N ALA A 130 -0.08 12.49 -5.19
CA ALA A 130 -0.36 13.61 -4.29
C ALA A 130 -1.78 14.19 -4.46
N LYS A 131 -2.44 13.94 -5.60
CA LYS A 131 -3.63 14.71 -6.03
C LYS A 131 -4.91 13.92 -6.12
N ASN A 132 -4.84 12.59 -6.30
CA ASN A 132 -6.00 11.75 -6.51
C ASN A 132 -5.88 10.48 -5.68
N PRO A 133 -6.81 10.18 -4.76
CA PRO A 133 -6.75 8.95 -3.99
C PRO A 133 -6.87 7.72 -4.89
N GLY A 134 -5.92 6.80 -4.78
CA GLY A 134 -5.84 5.62 -5.66
C GLY A 134 -5.40 5.96 -7.09
N GLY A 135 -4.84 7.15 -7.32
CA GLY A 135 -4.33 7.55 -8.62
C GLY A 135 -5.40 7.53 -9.71
N GLY A 136 -5.13 6.83 -10.81
CA GLY A 136 -6.05 6.67 -11.94
C GLY A 136 -6.83 5.35 -11.97
N PHE A 137 -6.98 4.64 -10.84
CA PHE A 137 -7.45 3.24 -10.84
C PHE A 137 -8.84 3.06 -11.47
N GLN A 138 -9.77 3.98 -11.19
CA GLN A 138 -11.13 3.99 -11.80
C GLN A 138 -11.08 4.13 -13.32
N GLY A 139 -10.06 4.79 -13.86
CA GLY A 139 -9.83 4.95 -15.30
C GLY A 139 -9.08 3.79 -15.96
N GLY A 140 -8.77 2.74 -15.21
CA GLY A 140 -7.98 1.59 -15.65
C GLY A 140 -6.49 1.91 -15.83
N ALA A 141 -5.96 2.93 -15.15
CA ALA A 141 -4.52 3.20 -15.14
C ALA A 141 -3.76 2.04 -14.46
N GLN A 142 -2.47 1.92 -14.78
CA GLN A 142 -1.60 0.86 -14.30
C GLN A 142 -0.33 1.45 -13.71
N ALA A 143 -0.30 1.55 -12.40
CA ALA A 143 0.91 1.63 -11.59
C ALA A 143 0.67 0.91 -10.26
N GLN A 144 1.62 1.02 -9.34
CA GLN A 144 1.57 0.33 -8.06
C GLN A 144 0.38 0.82 -7.20
N GLU A 145 0.17 2.13 -7.08
CA GLU A 145 -0.98 2.70 -6.37
C GLU A 145 -2.31 2.18 -6.91
N GLU A 146 -2.51 2.17 -8.24
CA GLU A 146 -3.75 1.67 -8.82
C GLU A 146 -3.96 0.18 -8.58
N SER A 147 -2.87 -0.59 -8.48
CA SER A 147 -2.94 -2.01 -8.12
C SER A 147 -3.41 -2.19 -6.67
N LEU A 148 -2.81 -1.45 -5.73
CA LEU A 148 -3.24 -1.45 -4.32
C LEU A 148 -4.70 -1.00 -4.18
N ALA A 149 -5.11 0.06 -4.87
CA ALA A 149 -6.48 0.59 -4.83
C ALA A 149 -7.53 -0.38 -5.40
N ARG A 150 -7.17 -1.16 -6.44
CA ARG A 150 -8.08 -2.19 -6.99
C ARG A 150 -8.16 -3.44 -6.11
N SER A 151 -7.13 -3.76 -5.35
CA SER A 151 -7.03 -5.05 -4.65
C SER A 151 -7.32 -4.98 -3.14
N SER A 152 -7.70 -3.80 -2.62
CA SER A 152 -7.83 -3.58 -1.17
C SER A 152 -8.86 -2.52 -0.77
N GLY A 153 -9.03 -2.38 0.55
CA GLY A 153 -9.75 -1.31 1.23
C GLY A 153 -9.09 0.07 1.21
N LEU A 154 -7.89 0.20 0.62
CA LEU A 154 -7.07 1.41 0.73
C LEU A 154 -7.82 2.65 0.23
N TYR A 155 -8.58 2.54 -0.87
CA TYR A 155 -9.32 3.67 -1.41
C TYR A 155 -10.27 4.31 -0.37
N THR A 156 -10.97 3.50 0.44
CA THR A 156 -11.84 4.00 1.52
C THR A 156 -11.07 4.82 2.55
N CYS A 157 -9.86 4.38 2.91
CA CYS A 157 -8.99 5.10 3.83
C CYS A 157 -8.54 6.44 3.23
N LEU A 158 -8.16 6.45 1.96
CA LEU A 158 -7.66 7.64 1.29
C LEU A 158 -8.74 8.71 1.06
N VAL A 159 -9.98 8.31 0.71
CA VAL A 159 -11.05 9.29 0.45
C VAL A 159 -11.48 10.07 1.69
N ALA A 160 -11.26 9.52 2.89
CA ALA A 160 -11.49 10.24 4.15
C ALA A 160 -10.61 11.51 4.26
N HIS A 161 -9.44 11.51 3.60
CA HIS A 161 -8.46 12.60 3.62
C HIS A 161 -8.48 13.48 2.34
N MET A 162 -9.63 13.54 1.66
CA MET A 162 -9.80 14.36 0.45
C MET A 162 -9.52 15.85 0.68
N HIS A 163 -9.78 16.37 1.87
CA HIS A 163 -9.75 17.80 2.19
C HIS A 163 -8.42 18.28 2.79
N ASP A 164 -7.81 17.48 3.64
CA ASP A 164 -6.61 17.78 4.41
C ASP A 164 -5.32 17.34 3.69
N PHE A 165 -5.35 16.22 2.97
CA PHE A 165 -4.20 15.74 2.18
C PHE A 165 -4.30 16.12 0.71
N TYR A 166 -5.32 15.63 0.00
CA TYR A 166 -5.37 15.74 -1.47
C TYR A 166 -5.71 17.16 -1.95
N ALA A 167 -6.65 17.86 -1.31
CA ALA A 167 -6.99 19.23 -1.71
C ALA A 167 -5.85 20.22 -1.44
N VAL A 168 -5.06 20.01 -0.39
CA VAL A 168 -3.88 20.83 -0.08
C VAL A 168 -2.84 20.70 -1.20
N HIS A 169 -2.47 19.47 -1.57
CA HIS A 169 -1.54 19.23 -2.69
C HIS A 169 -2.08 19.70 -4.05
N ARG A 170 -3.39 19.65 -4.29
CA ARG A 170 -4.00 20.22 -5.51
C ARG A 170 -3.87 21.74 -5.57
N ARG A 171 -4.03 22.42 -4.43
CA ARG A 171 -3.92 23.89 -4.33
C ARG A 171 -2.47 24.36 -4.38
N ASN A 172 -1.58 23.64 -3.70
CA ASN A 172 -0.16 23.94 -3.63
C ASN A 172 0.68 22.70 -3.95
N PRO A 173 0.95 22.41 -5.23
CA PRO A 173 1.72 21.24 -5.63
C PRO A 173 3.23 21.37 -5.38
N GLY A 174 3.70 22.49 -4.81
CA GLY A 174 5.12 22.69 -4.49
C GLY A 174 6.04 22.56 -5.70
N GLY A 175 5.62 23.02 -6.89
CA GLY A 175 6.42 22.87 -8.11
C GLY A 175 6.67 21.41 -8.53
N GLY A 176 5.89 20.46 -8.02
CA GLY A 176 6.09 19.02 -8.24
C GLY A 176 6.89 18.32 -7.16
N PHE A 177 7.42 19.02 -6.16
CA PHE A 177 8.02 18.39 -4.98
C PHE A 177 6.97 17.86 -3.99
N TYR A 178 5.74 18.40 -4.03
CA TYR A 178 4.69 18.11 -3.06
C TYR A 178 5.13 18.50 -1.64
N SER A 179 4.76 17.72 -0.63
CA SER A 179 5.15 17.92 0.77
C SER A 179 5.50 16.58 1.41
N ASP A 180 6.08 16.62 2.61
CA ASP A 180 6.41 15.43 3.40
C ASP A 180 5.20 14.83 4.13
N ALA A 181 3.99 15.39 3.93
CA ALA A 181 2.77 14.84 4.50
C ALA A 181 2.54 13.41 4.01
N MET A 182 2.06 12.55 4.92
CA MET A 182 1.78 11.15 4.65
C MET A 182 0.45 10.74 5.25
N LEU A 183 -0.15 9.67 4.74
CA LEU A 183 -1.27 8.99 5.40
C LEU A 183 -0.79 7.63 5.88
N TYR A 184 -1.07 7.30 7.15
CA TYR A 184 -0.90 5.95 7.68
C TYR A 184 -2.26 5.29 7.85
N SER A 185 -2.51 4.23 7.08
CA SER A 185 -3.73 3.43 7.12
C SER A 185 -3.44 2.05 7.73
N PRO A 186 -3.79 1.79 9.00
CA PRO A 186 -3.48 0.52 9.64
C PRO A 186 -4.42 -0.61 9.19
N ARG A 187 -3.89 -1.84 9.09
CA ARG A 187 -4.66 -3.09 8.87
C ARG A 187 -5.71 -3.00 7.74
N VAL A 188 -5.32 -2.43 6.61
CA VAL A 188 -6.17 -2.37 5.42
C VAL A 188 -6.46 -3.79 4.93
N PRO A 189 -7.72 -4.18 4.69
CA PRO A 189 -8.04 -5.50 4.14
C PRO A 189 -7.73 -5.56 2.64
N PHE A 190 -6.99 -6.57 2.23
CA PHE A 190 -6.68 -6.91 0.85
C PHE A 190 -7.47 -8.16 0.45
N PHE A 191 -8.10 -8.13 -0.72
CA PHE A 191 -9.05 -9.15 -1.15
C PHE A 191 -8.89 -9.57 -2.61
N ARG A 192 -7.89 -9.05 -3.34
CA ARG A 192 -7.54 -9.55 -4.68
C ARG A 192 -6.05 -9.84 -4.84
N ASP A 193 -5.74 -10.72 -5.79
CA ASP A 193 -4.39 -10.93 -6.30
C ASP A 193 -4.04 -10.01 -7.50
N ASP A 194 -2.87 -10.22 -8.10
CA ASP A 194 -2.40 -9.43 -9.25
C ASP A 194 -3.18 -9.70 -10.54
N ASP A 195 -3.84 -10.87 -10.64
CA ASP A 195 -4.71 -11.23 -11.77
C ASP A 195 -6.12 -10.63 -11.60
N GLY A 196 -6.34 -9.87 -10.52
CA GLY A 196 -7.61 -9.22 -10.21
C GLY A 196 -8.67 -10.18 -9.69
N GLN A 197 -8.32 -11.42 -9.38
CA GLN A 197 -9.25 -12.40 -8.84
C GLN A 197 -9.42 -12.17 -7.34
N PHE A 198 -10.64 -12.42 -6.84
CA PHE A 198 -10.87 -12.43 -5.40
C PHE A 198 -10.05 -13.55 -4.74
N CYS A 199 -9.49 -13.27 -3.58
CA CYS A 199 -8.76 -14.24 -2.77
C CYS A 199 -9.22 -14.20 -1.30
N GLU A 200 -8.74 -15.16 -0.51
CA GLU A 200 -8.90 -15.11 0.94
C GLU A 200 -8.33 -13.79 1.49
N PRO A 201 -9.06 -13.10 2.37
CA PRO A 201 -8.66 -11.78 2.82
C PRO A 201 -7.37 -11.87 3.64
N TRP A 202 -6.51 -10.88 3.49
CA TRP A 202 -5.34 -10.66 4.33
C TRP A 202 -5.26 -9.18 4.68
N SER A 203 -4.41 -8.80 5.63
CA SER A 203 -4.28 -7.40 6.05
C SER A 203 -2.84 -6.93 6.07
N ALA A 204 -2.65 -5.66 5.75
CA ALA A 204 -1.39 -4.96 5.93
C ALA A 204 -1.67 -3.48 6.22
N SER A 205 -0.78 -2.85 6.97
CA SER A 205 -0.78 -1.41 7.12
C SER A 205 -0.19 -0.76 5.86
N VAL A 206 -0.62 0.45 5.52
CA VAL A 206 -0.15 1.17 4.33
C VAL A 206 0.31 2.56 4.71
N ILE A 207 1.53 2.91 4.31
CA ILE A 207 2.01 4.31 4.31
C ILE A 207 1.81 4.86 2.91
N THR A 208 1.04 5.93 2.78
CA THR A 208 0.81 6.64 1.53
C THR A 208 1.64 7.92 1.54
N SER A 209 2.68 7.96 0.70
CA SER A 209 3.60 9.08 0.58
C SER A 209 3.85 9.41 -0.89
N PRO A 210 3.64 10.66 -1.33
CA PRO A 210 3.81 11.04 -2.72
C PRO A 210 5.28 11.38 -3.01
N ALA A 211 5.91 10.60 -3.88
CA ALA A 211 7.26 10.93 -4.34
C ALA A 211 7.29 12.24 -5.15
N PRO A 212 8.40 13.00 -5.13
CA PRO A 212 8.56 14.16 -6.01
C PRO A 212 8.36 13.79 -7.47
N ASN A 213 7.54 14.57 -8.18
CA ASN A 213 7.38 14.46 -9.61
C ASN A 213 8.59 15.09 -10.31
N ALA A 214 9.66 14.32 -10.48
CA ALA A 214 10.92 14.75 -11.08
C ALA A 214 10.73 15.43 -12.46
N GLY A 215 9.76 14.97 -13.25
CA GLY A 215 9.45 15.58 -14.54
C GLY A 215 8.91 17.01 -14.43
N VAL A 216 8.12 17.30 -13.39
CA VAL A 216 7.60 18.66 -13.11
C VAL A 216 8.66 19.49 -12.38
N ALA A 217 9.27 18.93 -11.33
CA ALA A 217 10.27 19.60 -10.50
C ALA A 217 11.49 20.04 -11.31
N GLY A 218 11.99 19.19 -12.22
CA GLY A 218 13.11 19.53 -13.09
C GLY A 218 12.85 20.74 -13.99
N ARG A 219 11.60 20.99 -14.39
CA ARG A 219 11.23 22.19 -15.16
C ARG A 219 11.14 23.46 -14.30
N ALA A 220 10.84 23.31 -13.01
CA ALA A 220 10.79 24.42 -12.06
C ALA A 220 12.21 24.92 -11.71
N CYS A 221 13.22 24.04 -11.68
CA CYS A 221 14.62 24.42 -11.43
C CYS A 221 15.32 25.08 -12.63
N THR A 222 14.76 24.94 -13.84
CA THR A 222 15.33 25.52 -15.08
C THR A 222 14.75 26.88 -15.47
N ARG A 223 13.86 27.45 -14.64
CA ARG A 223 13.32 28.81 -14.79
C ARG A 223 13.85 29.71 -13.70
#